data_AF-A0A7V3VU84-F1
#
_entry.id   AF-A0A7V3VU84-F1
#
_cell.length_a   1.000
_cell.length_b   1.000
_cell.length_c   1.000
_cell.angle_alpha   90.00
_cell.angle_beta   90.00
_cell.angle_gamma   90.00
#
_symmetry.space_group_name_H-M   'P 1'
#
loop_
_entity.id
_entity.type
_entity.pdbx_description
1 polymer ?
#
loop_
_entity_poly.entity_id
_entity_poly.type
_entity_poly.pdbx_seq_one_letter_code
_entity_poly.pdbx_strand_id
1 'polypeptide(L)'
;MLSHQCSRCQKIINPGDPFYRLLIKVFIDFDGVINIKDTKIDLQKEFEKVKSIPEELLEEEVYKEFSFILCPRCKEIYCANPLFLPLDNVQI
;
A
#
# COMPACT_ATOMS: atom_id res chain seq x y z
N MET A 1 -7.57 28.33 10.40
CA MET A 1 -8.17 27.05 9.99
C MET A 1 -7.33 26.48 8.87
N LEU A 2 -6.98 25.19 8.93
CA LEU A 2 -6.08 24.57 7.96
C LEU A 2 -6.88 24.07 6.75
N SER A 3 -6.48 24.48 5.55
CA SER A 3 -6.95 23.86 4.30
C SER A 3 -6.21 22.55 4.06
N HIS A 4 -6.86 21.62 3.35
CA HIS A 4 -6.25 20.38 2.92
C HIS A 4 -5.98 20.41 1.41
N GLN A 5 -5.09 19.55 0.94
CA GLN A 5 -4.81 19.38 -0.49
C GLN A 5 -5.10 17.95 -0.89
N CYS A 6 -5.85 17.77 -1.99
CA CYS A 6 -6.12 16.46 -2.52
C CYS A 6 -4.84 15.84 -3.11
N SER A 7 -4.40 14.69 -2.59
CA SER A 7 -3.19 13.99 -3.02
C SER A 7 -3.21 13.56 -4.49
N ARG A 8 -4.39 13.44 -5.10
CA ARG A 8 -4.55 13.04 -6.51
C ARG A 8 -4.58 14.22 -7.48
N CYS A 9 -5.53 15.14 -7.32
CA CYS A 9 -5.73 16.24 -8.27
C CYS A 9 -5.15 17.58 -7.82
N GLN A 10 -4.49 17.63 -6.66
CA GLN A 10 -3.89 18.82 -6.05
C GLN A 10 -4.87 19.95 -5.71
N LYS A 11 -6.19 19.71 -5.83
CA LYS A 11 -7.23 20.67 -5.47
C LYS A 11 -7.16 21.01 -3.98
N ILE A 12 -7.23 22.32 -3.67
CA ILE A 12 -7.37 22.83 -2.29
C ILE A 12 -8.79 22.58 -1.81
N ILE A 13 -8.90 22.05 -0.59
CA ILE A 13 -10.13 21.77 0.13
C ILE A 13 -10.20 22.77 1.29
N ASN A 14 -11.23 23.62 1.31
CA ASN A 14 -11.33 24.67 2.30
C ASN A 14 -11.84 24.11 3.64
N PRO A 15 -11.60 24.82 4.74
CA PRO A 15 -12.26 24.51 6.01
C PRO A 15 -13.78 24.43 5.85
N GLY A 16 -14.38 23.31 6.29
CA GLY A 16 -15.82 23.04 6.16
C GLY A 16 -16.21 22.24 4.92
N ASP A 17 -15.33 22.15 3.91
CA ASP A 17 -15.55 21.27 2.76
C ASP A 17 -15.35 19.79 3.16
N PRO A 18 -16.13 18.85 2.61
CA PRO A 18 -15.92 17.44 2.86
C PRO A 18 -14.63 16.94 2.19
N PHE A 19 -13.85 16.16 2.93
CA PHE A 19 -12.71 15.42 2.41
C PHE A 19 -12.71 13.98 2.95
N TYR A 20 -11.97 13.12 2.26
CA TYR A 20 -11.86 11.71 2.58
C TYR A 20 -10.40 11.36 2.84
N ARG A 21 -10.17 10.48 3.81
CA ARG A 21 -8.85 9.87 4.04
C ARG A 21 -8.85 8.48 3.43
N LEU A 22 -7.96 8.26 2.46
CA LEU A 22 -7.72 6.94 1.88
C LEU A 22 -6.52 6.32 2.60
N LEU A 23 -6.74 5.16 3.22
CA LEU A 23 -5.69 4.33 3.81
C LEU A 23 -5.51 3.09 2.95
N ILE A 24 -4.29 2.86 2.47
CA ILE A 24 -3.92 1.63 1.75
C ILE A 24 -2.95 0.88 2.66
N LYS A 25 -3.27 -0.37 2.99
CA LYS A 25 -2.42 -1.24 3.79
C LYS A 25 -2.04 -2.46 2.96
N VAL A 26 -0.76 -2.77 2.91
CA VAL A 26 -0.20 -3.95 2.27
C VAL A 26 0.41 -4.80 3.38
N PHE A 27 0.08 -6.09 3.37
CA PHE A 27 0.62 -7.06 4.32
C PHE A 27 1.17 -8.22 3.51
N ILE A 28 2.30 -8.77 3.94
CA ILE A 28 2.68 -10.12 3.53
C ILE A 28 1.63 -11.09 4.08
N ASP A 29 1.19 -11.99 3.22
CA ASP A 29 0.32 -13.10 3.62
C ASP A 29 1.11 -14.40 3.46
N PHE A 30 0.80 -15.37 4.31
CA PHE A 30 1.49 -16.67 4.32
C PHE A 30 0.49 -17.77 4.01
N ASP A 31 0.68 -18.41 2.86
CA ASP A 31 -0.21 -19.45 2.33
C ASP A 31 -0.05 -20.83 3.01
N GLY A 32 0.82 -20.92 4.04
CA GLY A 32 1.08 -22.14 4.79
C GLY A 32 2.16 -23.05 4.16
N VAL A 33 2.73 -22.67 3.01
CA VAL A 33 3.69 -23.52 2.30
C VAL A 33 5.11 -22.97 2.44
N ILE A 34 5.98 -23.75 3.08
CA ILE A 34 7.43 -23.49 3.08
C ILE A 34 8.09 -24.50 2.16
N ASN A 35 8.53 -24.05 0.98
CA ASN A 35 9.18 -24.91 0.00
C ASN A 35 10.66 -25.11 0.35
N ILE A 36 10.93 -26.06 1.25
CA ILE A 36 12.29 -26.44 1.65
C ILE A 36 12.86 -27.39 0.60
N LYS A 37 13.66 -26.85 -0.33
CA LYS A 37 14.33 -27.64 -1.38
C LYS A 37 15.51 -28.48 -0.87
N ASP A 38 16.06 -28.14 0.30
CA ASP A 38 17.30 -28.72 0.82
C ASP A 38 17.12 -29.15 2.28
N THR A 39 17.53 -30.36 2.63
CA THR A 39 17.36 -30.90 4.00
C THR A 39 18.35 -30.28 4.99
N LYS A 40 19.34 -29.53 4.51
CA LYS A 40 20.36 -28.84 5.31
C LYS A 40 20.27 -27.34 5.09
N ILE A 41 19.31 -26.70 5.73
CA ILE A 41 19.30 -25.24 5.88
C ILE A 41 20.26 -24.90 7.03
N ASP A 42 21.28 -24.09 6.75
CA ASP A 42 22.09 -23.46 7.79
C ASP A 42 21.33 -22.25 8.34
N LEU A 43 20.55 -22.49 9.39
CA LEU A 43 19.74 -21.46 10.04
C LEU A 43 20.60 -20.29 10.53
N GLN A 44 21.82 -20.54 11.00
CA GLN A 44 22.69 -19.45 11.49
C GLN A 44 23.05 -18.49 10.36
N LYS A 45 23.38 -19.03 9.18
CA LYS A 45 23.70 -18.22 8.01
C LYS A 45 22.50 -17.37 7.56
N GLU A 46 21.29 -17.92 7.58
CA GLU A 46 20.09 -17.15 7.23
C GLU A 46 19.78 -16.05 8.28
N PHE A 47 19.93 -16.34 9.57
CA PHE A 47 19.79 -15.33 10.62
C PHE A 47 20.80 -14.19 10.50
N GLU A 48 22.06 -14.49 10.17
CA GLU A 48 23.09 -13.46 9.98
C GLU A 48 22.77 -12.54 8.79
N LYS A 49 22.17 -13.05 7.72
CA LYS A 49 21.71 -12.20 6.60
C LYS A 49 20.67 -11.19 7.08
N VAL A 50 19.66 -11.65 7.83
CA VAL A 50 18.59 -10.79 8.33
C VAL A 50 19.12 -9.73 9.29
N LYS A 51 20.09 -10.07 10.16
CA LYS A 51 20.73 -9.10 11.08
C LYS A 51 21.43 -7.94 10.38
N SER A 52 21.87 -8.13 9.14
CA SER A 52 22.53 -7.08 8.35
C SER A 52 21.55 -6.13 7.67
N ILE A 53 20.24 -6.43 7.70
CA ILE A 53 19.18 -5.61 7.09
C ILE A 53 18.64 -4.65 8.16
N PRO A 54 18.57 -3.33 7.85
CA PRO A 54 17.88 -2.36 8.69
C PRO A 54 16.44 -2.77 9.01
N GLU A 55 16.01 -2.54 10.25
CA GLU A 55 14.67 -2.88 10.74
C GLU A 55 13.55 -2.27 9.89
N GLU A 56 13.71 -1.02 9.46
CA GLU A 56 12.75 -0.31 8.58
C GLU A 56 12.52 -1.06 7.26
N LEU A 57 13.57 -1.63 6.67
CA LEU A 57 13.47 -2.38 5.42
C LEU A 57 12.81 -3.76 5.63
N LEU A 58 13.03 -4.38 6.79
CA LEU A 58 12.32 -5.61 7.15
C LEU A 58 10.84 -5.35 7.39
N GLU A 59 10.51 -4.22 8.01
CA GLU A 59 9.11 -3.82 8.21
C GLU A 59 8.41 -3.58 6.87
N GLU A 60 9.04 -2.87 5.93
CA GLU A 60 8.44 -2.61 4.61
C GLU A 60 8.12 -3.87 3.79
N GLU A 61 8.89 -4.96 3.98
CA GLU A 61 8.64 -6.26 3.32
C GLU A 61 7.43 -6.99 3.93
N VAL A 62 7.09 -6.70 5.19
CA VAL A 62 5.98 -7.35 5.91
C VAL A 62 4.72 -6.49 5.90
N TYR A 63 4.88 -5.18 6.02
CA TYR A 63 3.81 -4.22 6.21
C TYR A 63 4.14 -2.87 5.57
N LYS A 64 3.17 -2.31 4.85
CA LYS A 64 3.26 -0.95 4.34
C LYS A 64 1.92 -0.23 4.43
N GLU A 65 1.93 0.99 4.93
CA GLU A 65 0.75 1.86 4.99
C GLU A 65 0.97 3.14 4.17
N PHE A 66 -0.05 3.51 3.40
CA PHE A 66 -0.13 4.81 2.74
C PHE A 66 -1.38 5.55 3.20
N SER A 67 -1.25 6.86 3.46
CA SER A 67 -2.35 7.74 3.82
C SER A 67 -2.45 8.91 2.85
N PHE A 68 -3.59 9.04 2.19
CA PHE A 68 -3.87 10.10 1.22
C PHE A 68 -5.12 10.89 1.60
N ILE A 69 -5.18 12.15 1.17
CA ILE A 69 -6.38 13.00 1.27
C ILE A 69 -7.02 13.09 -0.12
N LEU A 70 -8.31 12.79 -0.22
CA LEU A 70 -9.07 12.88 -1.46
C LEU A 70 -10.22 13.89 -1.34
N CYS A 71 -10.42 14.68 -2.40
CA CYS A 71 -11.66 15.43 -2.58
C CYS A 71 -12.82 14.49 -3.00
N PRO A 72 -14.10 14.90 -2.89
CA PRO A 72 -15.24 14.05 -3.21
C PRO A 72 -15.18 13.39 -4.60
N ARG A 73 -14.80 14.16 -5.62
CA ARG A 73 -14.62 13.64 -6.99
C ARG A 73 -13.53 12.57 -7.08
N CYS A 74 -12.38 12.80 -6.44
CA CYS A 74 -11.27 11.85 -6.49
C CYS A 74 -11.56 10.57 -5.69
N LYS A 75 -12.36 10.68 -4.63
CA LYS A 75 -12.87 9.52 -3.89
C LYS A 75 -13.71 8.62 -4.79
N GLU A 76 -14.65 9.19 -5.55
CA GLU A 76 -15.50 8.40 -6.46
C GLU A 76 -14.67 7.65 -7.52
N ILE A 77 -13.73 8.34 -8.16
CA ILE A 77 -12.92 7.71 -9.20
C ILE A 77 -12.00 6.63 -8.60
N TYR A 78 -11.44 6.85 -7.41
CA TYR A 78 -10.62 5.83 -6.75
C TYR A 78 -11.45 4.61 -6.36
N CYS A 79 -12.64 4.80 -5.78
CA CYS A 79 -13.54 3.69 -5.44
C CYS A 79 -14.02 2.91 -6.67
N ALA A 80 -14.11 3.55 -7.85
CA ALA A 80 -14.50 2.88 -9.09
C ALA A 80 -13.39 1.99 -9.66
N ASN A 81 -12.12 2.36 -9.47
CA ASN A 81 -10.96 1.59 -9.94
C ASN A 81 -9.75 1.78 -9.01
N PRO A 82 -9.72 1.08 -7.84
CA PRO A 82 -8.70 1.28 -6.82
C PRO A 82 -7.28 0.91 -7.27
N LEU A 83 -7.18 -0.04 -8.21
CA LEU A 83 -5.93 -0.55 -8.75
C LEU A 83 -5.50 0.15 -10.05
N PHE A 84 -6.31 1.11 -10.53
CA PHE A 84 -6.09 1.84 -11.78
C PHE A 84 -5.80 0.91 -12.98
N LEU A 85 -6.49 -0.23 -13.03
CA LEU A 85 -6.34 -1.18 -14.15
C LEU A 85 -7.01 -0.61 -15.41
N PRO A 86 -6.49 -0.91 -16.62
CA PRO A 86 -7.21 -0.61 -17.85
C PRO A 86 -8.62 -1.19 -17.75
N LEU A 87 -9.63 -0.39 -18.09
CA LEU A 87 -10.96 -0.93 -18.29
C LEU A 87 -10.87 -1.75 -19.58
N ASP A 88 -11.04 -3.07 -19.48
CA ASP A 88 -11.12 -3.90 -20.67
C ASP A 88 -12.13 -3.26 -21.61
N ASN A 89 -11.70 -3.01 -22.85
CA ASN A 89 -12.57 -2.50 -23.89
C ASN A 89 -13.67 -3.55 -24.10
N VAL A 90 -14.78 -3.41 -23.37
CA VAL A 90 -16.00 -4.15 -23.63
C VAL A 90 -16.45 -3.68 -25.01
N GLN A 91 -16.01 -4.40 -26.04
CA GLN A 91 -16.62 -4.35 -27.36
C GLN A 91 -18.01 -4.93 -27.17
N ILE A 92 -18.98 -4.04 -26.95
CA ILE A 92 -20.41 -4.32 -27.06
C ILE A 92 -20.72 -4.51 -28.55
#